data_AF-A0A543NLZ1-F1
#
_entry.id   AF-A0A543NLZ1-F1
#
_cell.length_a   1.000
_cell.length_b   1.000
_cell.length_c   1.000
_cell.angle_alpha   90.00
_cell.angle_beta   90.00
_cell.angle_gamma   90.00
#
_symmetry.space_group_name_H-M   'P 1'
#
loop_
_entity.id
_entity.type
_entity.pdbx_description
1 polymer ?
#
loop_
_entity_poly.entity_id
_entity_poly.type
_entity_poly.pdbx_seq_one_letter_code
_entity_poly.pdbx_strand_id
1 'polypeptide(L)'
;MARNGVADMLERVSRQRGTDEELGALINALPGLAEPCEYLPCFVSAFEGARSLGPAVLLIRHIRSSGRVAEILPELVRIVDGVSWDADRRVWLVALRTLARHARDTRDSNLTHYVRLVSRRRDLTDLQLTWARRCGETVRGER
;
A
#
# COMPACT_ATOMS: atom_id res chain seq x y z
N MET A 1 5.97 14.93 25.87
CA MET A 1 4.71 15.51 25.35
C MET A 1 4.53 15.39 23.83
N ALA A 2 5.53 14.97 23.03
CA ALA A 2 5.39 14.86 21.57
C ALA A 2 4.68 13.59 21.05
N ARG A 3 4.53 12.54 21.87
CA ARG A 3 3.95 11.23 21.45
C ARG A 3 2.48 11.30 21.07
N ASN A 4 1.68 12.14 21.75
CA ASN A 4 0.23 12.23 21.50
C ASN A 4 -0.06 12.92 20.16
N GLY A 5 0.75 13.90 19.74
CA GLY A 5 0.46 14.71 18.54
C GLY A 5 0.55 13.94 17.22
N VAL A 6 1.42 12.94 17.10
CA VAL A 6 1.56 12.14 15.86
C VAL A 6 0.45 11.09 15.76
N ALA A 7 0.11 10.45 16.89
CA ALA A 7 -1.01 9.53 17.00
C ALA A 7 -2.35 10.23 16.67
N ASP A 8 -2.59 11.40 17.26
CA ASP A 8 -3.80 12.20 17.01
C ASP A 8 -3.90 12.63 15.54
N MET A 9 -2.78 13.02 14.94
CA MET A 9 -2.71 13.39 13.51
C MET A 9 -3.01 12.19 12.62
N LEU A 10 -2.48 11.01 12.95
CA LEU A 10 -2.71 9.77 12.20
C LEU A 10 -4.17 9.30 12.30
N GLU A 11 -4.78 9.38 13.49
CA GLU A 11 -6.21 9.12 13.68
C GLU A 11 -7.09 10.10 12.89
N ARG A 12 -6.72 11.39 12.87
CA ARG A 12 -7.46 12.40 12.12
C ARG A 12 -7.38 12.17 10.61
N VAL A 13 -6.17 11.95 10.09
CA VAL A 13 -5.93 11.73 8.66
C VAL A 13 -6.62 10.45 8.17
N SER A 14 -6.62 9.38 8.98
CA SER A 14 -7.34 8.14 8.65
C SER A 14 -8.86 8.33 8.65
N ARG A 15 -9.44 8.99 9.66
CA ARG A 15 -10.89 9.23 9.73
C ARG A 15 -11.42 10.17 8.65
N GLN A 16 -10.66 11.20 8.28
CA GLN A 16 -11.13 12.26 7.38
C GLN A 16 -10.58 12.15 5.95
N ARG A 17 -9.74 11.15 5.66
CA ARG A 17 -8.99 11.03 4.40
C ARG A 17 -8.24 12.34 4.11
N GLY A 18 -7.31 12.65 5.02
CA GLY A 18 -6.55 13.91 5.03
C GLY A 18 -5.92 14.25 3.68
N THR A 19 -5.59 15.52 3.49
CA THR A 19 -4.97 16.00 2.24
C THR A 19 -3.58 15.38 2.04
N ASP A 20 -3.06 15.46 0.81
CA ASP A 20 -1.69 15.02 0.53
C ASP A 20 -0.65 15.78 1.37
N GLU A 21 -0.93 17.03 1.74
CA GLU A 21 -0.09 17.83 2.65
C GLU A 21 -0.15 17.30 4.08
N GLU A 22 -1.34 16.94 4.59
CA GLU A 22 -1.49 16.33 5.90
C GLU A 22 -0.85 14.95 5.96
N LEU A 23 -0.99 14.16 4.89
CA LEU A 23 -0.29 12.88 4.73
C LEU A 23 1.23 13.09 4.70
N GLY A 24 1.73 14.12 4.01
CA GLY A 24 3.13 14.49 3.98
C GLY A 24 3.67 14.89 5.37
N ALA A 25 2.92 15.71 6.10
CA ALA A 25 3.25 16.10 7.47
C ALA A 25 3.28 14.89 8.42
N LEU A 26 2.29 14.01 8.30
CA LEU A 26 2.21 12.75 9.02
C LEU A 26 3.46 11.88 8.73
N ILE A 27 3.81 11.70 7.46
CA ILE A 27 4.97 10.90 7.03
C ILE A 27 6.27 11.41 7.64
N ASN A 28 6.47 12.72 7.66
CA ASN A 28 7.66 13.33 8.27
C ASN A 28 7.72 13.11 9.79
N ALA A 29 6.58 12.91 10.44
CA ALA A 29 6.49 12.66 11.87
C ALA A 29 6.65 11.16 12.26
N LEU A 30 6.52 10.23 11.31
CA LEU A 30 6.58 8.77 11.55
C LEU A 30 7.88 8.25 12.18
N PRO A 31 9.08 8.81 11.89
CA PRO A 31 10.31 8.36 12.56
C PRO A 31 10.28 8.51 14.08
N GLY A 32 9.35 9.31 14.63
CA GLY A 32 9.16 9.48 16.07
C GLY A 32 8.21 8.48 16.75
N LEU A 33 7.56 7.57 16.01
CA LEU A 33 6.64 6.59 16.57
C LEU A 33 7.40 5.40 17.16
N ALA A 34 7.24 5.18 18.46
CA ALA A 34 7.94 4.15 19.22
C ALA A 34 7.49 2.72 18.85
N GLU A 35 6.22 2.54 18.46
CA GLU A 35 5.67 1.25 18.07
C GLU A 35 4.79 1.36 16.82
N PRO A 36 5.31 1.03 15.63
CA PRO A 36 4.55 1.06 14.37
C PRO A 36 3.33 0.12 14.36
N CYS A 37 3.26 -0.86 15.26
CA CYS A 37 2.26 -1.92 15.28
C CYS A 37 0.90 -1.45 15.79
N GLU A 38 0.87 -0.62 16.84
CA GLU A 38 -0.39 -0.12 17.43
C GLU A 38 -1.21 0.70 16.42
N TYR A 39 -0.53 1.29 15.45
CA TYR A 39 -1.11 2.20 14.47
C TYR A 39 -1.31 1.58 13.09
N LEU A 40 -1.06 0.27 12.92
CA LEU A 40 -1.20 -0.41 11.63
C LEU A 40 -2.58 -0.18 10.96
N PRO A 41 -3.72 -0.24 11.68
CA PRO A 41 -5.01 0.06 11.07
C PRO A 41 -5.12 1.49 10.53
N CYS A 42 -4.52 2.46 11.23
CA CYS A 42 -4.52 3.85 10.79
C CYS A 42 -3.62 4.06 9.57
N PHE A 43 -2.47 3.37 9.51
CA PHE A 43 -1.60 3.37 8.32
C PHE A 43 -2.30 2.81 7.09
N VAL A 44 -3.02 1.69 7.24
CA VAL A 44 -3.80 1.08 6.15
C VAL A 44 -4.90 2.03 5.69
N SER A 45 -5.65 2.62 6.62
CA SER A 45 -6.70 3.59 6.29
C SER A 45 -6.15 4.84 5.58
N ALA A 46 -5.03 5.39 6.06
CA ALA A 46 -4.35 6.51 5.42
C ALA A 46 -3.82 6.14 4.01
N PHE A 47 -3.33 4.91 3.85
CA PHE A 47 -2.87 4.38 2.57
C PHE A 47 -4.04 4.26 1.57
N GLU A 48 -5.18 3.71 1.98
CA GLU A 48 -6.40 3.64 1.15
C GLU A 48 -6.94 5.02 0.74
N GLY A 49 -6.78 6.02 1.62
CA GLY A 49 -7.19 7.40 1.41
C GLY A 49 -6.24 8.23 0.54
N ALA A 50 -5.00 7.79 0.34
CA ALA A 50 -3.98 8.56 -0.38
C ALA A 50 -4.39 8.77 -1.86
N ARG A 51 -4.25 10.01 -2.35
CA ARG A 51 -4.61 10.36 -3.73
C ARG A 51 -3.40 10.37 -4.64
N SER A 52 -2.26 10.86 -4.15
CA SER A 52 -1.01 10.84 -4.90
C SER A 52 -0.11 9.64 -4.58
N LEU A 53 0.83 9.39 -5.49
CA LEU A 53 1.76 8.26 -5.41
C LEU A 53 2.77 8.42 -4.26
N GLY A 54 3.22 9.65 -3.98
CA GLY A 54 4.25 9.93 -2.97
C GLY A 54 3.87 9.42 -1.58
N PRO A 55 2.76 9.91 -1.01
CA PRO A 55 2.27 9.46 0.29
C PRO A 55 2.02 7.94 0.36
N ALA A 56 1.38 7.37 -0.67
CA ALA A 56 1.11 5.93 -0.73
C ALA A 56 2.41 5.10 -0.67
N VAL A 57 3.45 5.52 -1.40
CA VAL A 57 4.77 4.85 -1.40
C VAL A 57 5.47 4.98 -0.04
N LEU A 58 5.36 6.12 0.62
CA LEU A 58 6.03 6.35 1.91
C LEU A 58 5.34 5.57 3.04
N LEU A 59 4.01 5.55 3.08
CA LEU A 59 3.24 4.73 4.03
C LEU A 59 3.55 3.24 3.86
N ILE A 60 3.52 2.71 2.62
CA ILE A 60 3.83 1.29 2.41
C ILE A 60 5.29 0.97 2.72
N ARG A 61 6.22 1.90 2.48
CA ARG A 61 7.64 1.72 2.82
C ARG A 61 7.80 1.58 4.33
N HIS A 62 7.07 2.38 5.11
CA HIS A 62 7.08 2.31 6.56
C HIS A 62 6.56 0.95 7.07
N ILE A 63 5.40 0.49 6.57
CA ILE A 63 4.84 -0.83 6.92
C ILE A 63 5.80 -1.97 6.51
N ARG A 64 6.49 -1.82 5.38
CA ARG A 64 7.48 -2.79 4.94
C ARG A 64 8.72 -2.82 5.83
N SER A 65 9.21 -1.66 6.28
CA SER A 65 10.36 -1.60 7.19
C SER A 65 10.05 -2.14 8.59
N SER A 66 8.78 -2.13 9.02
CA SER A 66 8.37 -2.75 10.28
C SER A 66 8.16 -4.26 10.18
N GLY A 67 8.30 -4.86 8.99
CA GLY A 67 8.13 -6.31 8.79
C GLY A 67 6.67 -6.79 8.84
N ARG A 68 5.69 -5.88 8.86
CA ARG A 68 4.26 -6.20 9.09
C ARG A 68 3.44 -6.33 7.80
N VAL A 69 4.08 -6.53 6.66
CA VAL A 69 3.39 -6.63 5.36
C VAL A 69 2.37 -7.76 5.34
N ALA A 70 2.69 -8.88 5.98
CA ALA A 70 1.82 -10.06 6.05
C ALA A 70 0.45 -9.73 6.67
N GLU A 71 0.41 -8.82 7.63
CA GLU A 71 -0.80 -8.42 8.36
C GLU A 71 -1.76 -7.57 7.52
N ILE A 72 -1.28 -6.95 6.44
CA ILE A 72 -2.08 -6.09 5.56
C ILE A 72 -2.37 -6.71 4.19
N LEU A 73 -1.95 -7.95 3.95
CA LEU A 73 -2.17 -8.63 2.67
C LEU A 73 -3.65 -8.67 2.27
N PRO A 74 -4.62 -8.97 3.17
CA PRO A 74 -6.03 -8.97 2.82
C PRO A 74 -6.50 -7.61 2.28
N GLU A 75 -6.08 -6.51 2.88
CA GLU A 75 -6.44 -5.15 2.48
C GLU A 75 -5.80 -4.78 1.13
N LEU A 76 -4.52 -5.15 0.94
CA LEU A 76 -3.86 -4.98 -0.36
C LEU A 76 -4.58 -5.73 -1.49
N VAL A 77 -5.05 -6.96 -1.22
CA VAL A 77 -5.85 -7.73 -2.18
C VAL A 77 -7.19 -7.05 -2.45
N ARG A 78 -7.92 -6.60 -1.40
CA ARG A 78 -9.19 -5.87 -1.55
C ARG A 78 -9.05 -4.61 -2.42
N ILE A 79 -7.96 -3.86 -2.26
CA ILE A 79 -7.66 -2.68 -3.08
C ILE A 79 -7.44 -3.09 -4.55
N VAL A 80 -6.69 -4.16 -4.81
CA VAL A 80 -6.38 -4.62 -6.16
C VAL A 80 -7.58 -5.24 -6.87
N ASP A 81 -8.41 -6.01 -6.16
CA ASP A 81 -9.66 -6.59 -6.67
C ASP A 81 -10.71 -5.53 -6.97
N GLY A 82 -10.62 -4.40 -6.28
CA GLY A 82 -11.37 -3.21 -6.58
C GLY A 82 -12.62 -3.01 -5.73
N VAL A 83 -12.68 -3.64 -4.56
CA VAL A 83 -13.72 -3.42 -3.55
C VAL A 83 -13.70 -1.96 -3.03
N SER A 84 -12.54 -1.32 -3.11
CA SER A 84 -12.32 0.10 -2.81
C SER A 84 -11.68 0.84 -4.01
N TRP A 85 -12.02 0.42 -5.23
CA TRP A 85 -11.41 0.91 -6.47
C TRP A 85 -11.77 2.35 -6.78
N ASP A 86 -10.75 3.11 -7.16
CA ASP A 86 -10.86 4.43 -7.76
C ASP A 86 -9.77 4.51 -8.83
N ALA A 87 -10.16 4.67 -10.09
CA ALA A 87 -9.24 4.62 -11.24
C ALA A 87 -8.16 5.72 -11.18
N ASP A 88 -8.47 6.81 -10.48
CA ASP A 88 -7.57 7.95 -10.33
C ASP A 88 -6.57 7.75 -9.17
N ARG A 89 -6.81 6.77 -8.28
CA ARG A 89 -5.94 6.53 -7.13
C ARG A 89 -4.71 5.71 -7.49
N ARG A 90 -3.55 6.28 -7.17
CA ARG A 90 -2.24 5.66 -7.34
C ARG A 90 -1.96 4.52 -6.36
N VAL A 91 -2.78 4.40 -5.31
CA VAL A 91 -2.71 3.36 -4.26
C VAL A 91 -2.76 1.96 -4.85
N TRP A 92 -3.57 1.73 -5.89
CA TRP A 92 -3.66 0.44 -6.57
C TRP A 92 -2.30 -0.06 -7.08
N LEU A 93 -1.51 0.84 -7.69
CA LEU A 93 -0.18 0.50 -8.22
C LEU A 93 0.77 0.10 -7.09
N VAL A 94 0.69 0.80 -5.96
CA VAL A 94 1.52 0.54 -4.78
C VAL A 94 1.12 -0.78 -4.11
N ALA A 95 -0.18 -1.06 -4.03
CA ALA A 95 -0.70 -2.30 -3.48
C ALA A 95 -0.26 -3.51 -4.31
N LEU A 96 -0.49 -3.49 -5.63
CA LEU A 96 -0.09 -4.58 -6.53
C LEU A 96 1.42 -4.82 -6.50
N ARG A 97 2.22 -3.75 -6.51
CA ARG A 97 3.68 -3.87 -6.40
C ARG A 97 4.12 -4.48 -5.07
N THR A 98 3.42 -4.16 -3.98
CA THR A 98 3.73 -4.69 -2.65
C THR A 98 3.38 -6.17 -2.56
N LEU A 99 2.23 -6.58 -3.08
CA LEU A 99 1.85 -7.99 -3.22
C LEU A 99 2.87 -8.77 -4.06
N ALA A 100 3.24 -8.27 -5.23
CA ALA A 100 4.21 -8.91 -6.11
C ALA A 100 5.59 -9.07 -5.45
N ARG A 101 6.05 -8.04 -4.74
CA ARG A 101 7.30 -8.13 -3.99
C ARG A 101 7.21 -9.13 -2.84
N HIS A 102 6.12 -9.08 -2.06
CA HIS A 102 5.93 -10.01 -0.94
C HIS A 102 5.88 -11.46 -1.42
N ALA A 103 5.13 -11.74 -2.50
CA ALA A 103 5.05 -13.06 -3.13
C ALA A 103 6.43 -13.59 -3.55
N ARG A 104 7.25 -12.73 -4.17
CA ARG A 104 8.63 -13.06 -4.54
C ARG A 104 9.51 -13.33 -3.33
N ASP A 105 9.50 -12.41 -2.36
CA ASP A 105 10.39 -12.45 -1.19
C ASP A 105 10.08 -13.68 -0.29
N THR A 106 8.81 -14.09 -0.23
CA THR A 106 8.34 -15.24 0.59
C THR A 106 8.16 -16.54 -0.19
N ARG A 107 8.26 -16.51 -1.52
CA ARG A 107 7.92 -17.62 -2.43
C ARG A 107 6.48 -18.15 -2.27
N ASP A 108 5.55 -17.26 -1.90
CA ASP A 108 4.13 -17.60 -1.82
C ASP A 108 3.56 -17.87 -3.22
N SER A 109 3.21 -19.13 -3.48
CA SER A 109 2.67 -19.58 -4.76
C SER A 109 1.27 -19.05 -5.04
N ASN A 110 0.45 -18.85 -4.00
CA ASN A 110 -0.92 -18.34 -4.13
C ASN A 110 -0.90 -16.86 -4.50
N LEU A 111 -0.09 -16.05 -3.82
CA LEU A 111 0.08 -14.64 -4.18
C LEU A 111 0.76 -14.48 -5.55
N THR A 112 1.71 -15.36 -5.89
CA THR A 112 2.30 -15.40 -7.22
C THR A 112 1.25 -15.66 -8.30
N HIS A 113 0.38 -16.65 -8.07
CA HIS A 113 -0.72 -16.95 -8.98
C HIS A 113 -1.70 -15.78 -9.10
N TYR A 114 -2.08 -15.17 -7.99
CA TYR A 114 -2.95 -14.01 -7.93
C TYR A 114 -2.41 -12.82 -8.74
N VAL A 115 -1.14 -12.44 -8.52
CA VAL A 115 -0.50 -11.34 -9.26
C VAL A 115 -0.48 -11.62 -10.77
N ARG A 116 -0.28 -12.88 -11.19
CA ARG A 116 -0.33 -13.28 -12.61
C ARG A 116 -1.74 -13.23 -13.19
N LEU A 117 -2.78 -13.47 -12.40
CA LEU A 117 -4.17 -13.29 -12.81
C LEU A 117 -4.45 -11.80 -13.05
N VAL A 118 -4.05 -10.93 -12.13
CA VAL A 118 -4.23 -9.48 -12.26
C VAL A 118 -3.54 -8.95 -13.52
N SER A 119 -2.35 -9.47 -13.87
CA SER A 119 -1.63 -9.06 -15.10
C SER A 119 -2.32 -9.41 -16.41
N ARG A 120 -3.40 -10.21 -16.38
CA ARG A 120 -4.18 -10.66 -17.55
C ARG A 120 -5.57 -10.03 -17.63
N ARG A 121 -5.95 -9.20 -16.64
CA ARG A 121 -7.20 -8.46 -16.62
C ARG A 121 -7.29 -7.50 -17.83
N ARG A 122 -8.50 -7.32 -18.35
CA ARG A 122 -8.77 -6.47 -19.53
C ARG A 122 -9.53 -5.19 -19.20
N ASP A 123 -10.01 -5.07 -17.98
CA ASP A 123 -10.74 -3.93 -17.42
C ASP A 123 -9.82 -2.86 -16.81
N LEU A 124 -8.50 -3.03 -16.95
CA LEU A 124 -7.49 -2.10 -16.44
C LEU A 124 -7.16 -1.01 -17.48
N THR A 125 -6.80 0.18 -17.00
CA THR A 125 -6.27 1.26 -17.85
C THR A 125 -4.88 0.91 -18.39
N ASP A 126 -4.41 1.58 -19.46
CA ASP A 126 -3.10 1.31 -20.08
C ASP A 126 -1.92 1.38 -19.09
N LEU A 127 -1.96 2.37 -18.19
CA LEU A 127 -0.93 2.51 -17.17
C LEU A 127 -0.99 1.34 -16.18
N GLN A 128 -2.18 0.95 -15.75
CA GLN A 128 -2.37 -0.17 -14.82
C GLN A 128 -1.94 -1.48 -15.45
N LEU A 129 -2.28 -1.74 -16.72
CA LEU A 129 -1.83 -2.90 -17.50
C LEU A 129 -0.31 -2.97 -17.55
N THR A 130 0.35 -1.84 -17.82
CA THR A 130 1.82 -1.76 -17.87
C THR A 130 2.44 -2.17 -16.53
N TRP A 131 1.90 -1.66 -15.41
CA TRP A 131 2.36 -2.03 -14.08
C TRP A 131 2.03 -3.47 -13.69
N ALA A 132 0.85 -3.97 -14.07
CA ALA A 132 0.43 -5.32 -13.79
C ALA A 132 1.32 -6.36 -14.48
N ARG A 133 1.70 -6.10 -15.75
CA ARG A 133 2.66 -6.94 -16.48
C ARG A 133 4.02 -7.00 -15.79
N ARG A 134 4.59 -5.84 -15.43
CA ARG A 134 5.87 -5.76 -14.68
C ARG A 134 5.82 -6.51 -13.35
N CYS A 135 4.70 -6.44 -12.65
CA CYS A 135 4.50 -7.18 -11.40
C CYS A 135 4.41 -8.68 -11.65
N GLY A 136 3.71 -9.11 -12.71
CA GLY A 136 3.65 -10.50 -13.15
C GLY A 136 5.01 -11.09 -13.54
N GLU A 137 5.87 -10.30 -14.18
CA GLU A 137 7.27 -10.68 -14.49
C GLU A 137 8.12 -10.76 -13.22
N THR A 138 7.95 -9.82 -12.30
CA THR A 138 8.70 -9.78 -11.02
C THR A 138 8.53 -11.09 -10.23
N VAL A 139 7.32 -11.66 -10.23
CA VAL A 139 7.04 -12.93 -9.54
C VAL A 139 7.41 -14.17 -10.35
N ARG A 140 7.75 -14.05 -11.65
CA ARG A 140 8.32 -15.16 -12.44
C ARG A 140 9.78 -15.43 -12.12
N GLY A 141 10.50 -14.44 -11.58
CA GLY A 141 11.93 -14.55 -11.32
C GLY A 141 12.82 -14.30 -12.54
N GLU A 142 12.23 -13.90 -13.68
CA GLU A 142 12.96 -13.46 -14.88
C GLU A 142 13.46 -12.01 -14.62
N ARG A 143 14.77 -11.85 -14.46
CA ARG A 143 15.47 -10.56 -14.47
C ARG A 143 16.41 -10.54 -15.65
#